data_AF-A0A934CUD1-F1
#
_entry.id   AF-A0A934CUD1-F1
#
_cell.length_a   1.000
_cell.length_b   1.000
_cell.length_c   1.000
_cell.angle_alpha   90.00
_cell.angle_beta   90.00
_cell.angle_gamma   90.00
#
_symmetry.space_group_name_H-M   'P 1'
#
loop_
_entity.id
_entity.type
_entity.pdbx_description
1 polymer ?
#
loop_
_entity_poly.entity_id
_entity_poly.type
_entity_poly.pdbx_seq_one_letter_code
_entity_poly.pdbx_strand_id
1 'polypeptide(L)'
;MAAGSKKRSRKSEVRSQKEKTTAIFYVTDNGFKLAQQIQKHNADAQVFKFASVGADGRSPLRHLWNECRKLIFIMASGIVVRAIAPLIKNKKTDPAVVVLDEKGKYAVSLLSGHLGGANALAKELADFLKGEAVITTASDVNDLPSIDLWAKENDLVIENEKALPRIAAKLINEGALKVYLEQSTDMKIPKEFMQVDNPGDANILITNKDLKFKIQNSKLFLRPRNLVIGIGCNSGTSGREIGTAVKRVLLDNNLSFRSIHSIATIDKKGEEPGLLAFADKYDLEIKTFKPAELNKVKGIAKSKTVFRAVGANAVAEPAALLAAGASKLLVPKQKIGNVTVAIAVQKRKSAEAQKADNPPLPPFSKGGLGGFVPKLQTPNSKLYIVGTGPGGIEYITPRAQEAIKGSDVIVGYGTYLDLIPDLIKDKEVVSTGMTQEVDRCKKAVELAMEGKTVSVISGGDPGIYAMAGLVFEILRAEEQKSKIAKETPPCSSPCQGEDRRGHASALLPFCPSALSVEVIPGISALNACAARLGAPLMHDFASISLSDRLTPWGVIEKRLEAA
;
A
#
# COMPACT_ATOMS: atom_id res chain seq x y z
N MET A 1 -4.35 -21.96 21.80
CA MET A 1 -4.36 -22.33 20.36
C MET A 1 -5.65 -21.97 19.59
N ALA A 2 -6.43 -20.92 19.96
CA ALA A 2 -7.66 -20.56 19.20
C ALA A 2 -7.77 -19.09 18.75
N ALA A 3 -6.84 -18.21 19.13
CA ALA A 3 -6.92 -16.77 18.85
C ALA A 3 -6.15 -16.32 17.59
N GLY A 4 -5.12 -17.07 17.16
CA GLY A 4 -4.27 -16.72 16.00
C GLY A 4 -4.91 -17.04 14.64
N SER A 5 -5.74 -18.08 14.57
CA SER A 5 -6.38 -18.54 13.32
C SER A 5 -7.52 -17.60 12.86
N LYS A 6 -8.30 -17.02 13.79
CA LYS A 6 -9.40 -16.08 13.49
C LYS A 6 -8.95 -14.71 12.96
N LYS A 7 -7.72 -14.27 13.25
CA LYS A 7 -7.18 -12.97 12.77
C LYS A 7 -6.65 -13.04 11.34
N ARG A 8 -6.16 -14.20 10.90
CA ARG A 8 -5.76 -14.44 9.49
C ARG A 8 -6.97 -14.61 8.58
N SER A 9 -8.05 -15.28 9.03
CA SER A 9 -9.28 -15.44 8.23
C SER A 9 -10.03 -14.13 7.96
N ARG A 10 -10.10 -13.22 8.94
CA ARG A 10 -10.74 -11.90 8.76
C ARG A 10 -9.97 -10.98 7.80
N LYS A 11 -8.63 -11.07 7.77
CA LYS A 11 -7.82 -10.30 6.81
C LYS A 11 -7.92 -10.85 5.38
N SER A 12 -8.11 -12.16 5.21
CA SER A 12 -8.37 -12.75 3.88
C SER A 12 -9.79 -12.48 3.39
N GLU A 13 -10.79 -12.45 4.28
CA GLU A 13 -12.18 -12.10 3.92
C GLU A 13 -12.32 -10.65 3.44
N VAL A 14 -11.70 -9.69 4.13
CA VAL A 14 -11.74 -8.26 3.72
C VAL A 14 -10.95 -8.02 2.43
N ARG A 15 -9.89 -8.79 2.17
CA ARG A 15 -9.08 -8.68 0.95
C ARG A 15 -9.76 -9.35 -0.26
N SER A 16 -10.53 -10.42 -0.03
CA SER A 16 -11.32 -11.14 -1.03
C SER A 16 -12.56 -10.36 -1.51
N GLN A 17 -13.18 -9.55 -0.65
CA GLN A 17 -14.32 -8.70 -1.04
C GLN A 17 -13.93 -7.53 -1.97
N LYS A 18 -12.67 -7.08 -1.95
CA LYS A 18 -12.17 -6.00 -2.82
C LYS A 18 -11.99 -6.37 -4.29
N GLU A 19 -12.03 -7.66 -4.65
CA GLU A 19 -11.71 -8.10 -6.01
C GLU A 19 -12.92 -8.08 -6.97
N LYS A 20 -14.14 -7.84 -6.49
CA LYS A 20 -15.38 -8.03 -7.27
C LYS A 20 -16.46 -6.94 -7.07
N THR A 21 -16.10 -5.67 -7.01
CA THR A 21 -17.10 -4.60 -6.89
C THR A 21 -16.99 -3.63 -8.05
N THR A 22 -18.02 -3.64 -8.90
CA THR A 22 -18.24 -2.68 -10.00
C THR A 22 -19.30 -1.68 -9.56
N ALA A 23 -19.07 -0.38 -9.74
CA ALA A 23 -20.09 0.65 -9.51
C ALA A 23 -20.49 1.31 -10.83
N ILE A 24 -21.79 1.49 -11.03
CA ILE A 24 -22.39 2.10 -12.22
C ILE A 24 -23.10 3.38 -11.79
N PHE A 25 -22.72 4.51 -12.36
CA PHE A 25 -23.33 5.81 -12.11
C PHE A 25 -24.13 6.28 -13.32
N TYR A 26 -25.31 6.86 -13.11
CA TYR A 26 -26.17 7.37 -14.18
C TYR A 26 -26.78 8.73 -13.81
N VAL A 27 -27.14 9.56 -14.79
CA VAL A 27 -27.84 10.84 -14.55
C VAL A 27 -29.29 10.80 -15.02
N THR A 28 -29.55 10.29 -16.24
CA THR A 28 -30.87 10.30 -16.89
C THR A 28 -31.63 9.00 -16.66
N ASP A 29 -32.95 9.00 -16.86
CA ASP A 29 -33.77 7.78 -16.77
C ASP A 29 -33.40 6.75 -17.84
N ASN A 30 -32.99 7.20 -19.03
CA ASN A 30 -32.45 6.31 -20.06
C ASN A 30 -31.12 5.70 -19.61
N GLY A 31 -30.25 6.51 -18.99
CA GLY A 31 -29.02 6.01 -18.38
C GLY A 31 -29.28 5.01 -17.26
N PHE A 32 -30.37 5.16 -16.49
CA PHE A 32 -30.78 4.19 -15.48
C PHE A 32 -31.17 2.84 -16.10
N LYS A 33 -31.96 2.86 -17.18
CA LYS A 33 -32.35 1.63 -17.90
C LYS A 33 -31.12 0.90 -18.43
N LEU A 34 -30.16 1.64 -19.00
CA LEU A 34 -28.89 1.09 -19.45
C LEU A 34 -28.07 0.52 -18.28
N ALA A 35 -28.01 1.21 -17.14
CA ALA A 35 -27.34 0.72 -15.94
C ALA A 35 -27.94 -0.62 -15.46
N GLN A 36 -29.28 -0.73 -15.45
CA GLN A 36 -29.96 -1.97 -15.09
C GLN A 36 -29.69 -3.10 -16.09
N GLN A 37 -29.56 -2.78 -17.38
CA GLN A 37 -29.18 -3.77 -18.40
C GLN A 37 -27.76 -4.30 -18.15
N ILE A 38 -26.80 -3.43 -17.86
CA ILE A 38 -25.42 -3.81 -17.54
C ILE A 38 -25.37 -4.63 -16.24
N GLN A 39 -26.14 -4.23 -15.21
CA GLN A 39 -26.21 -4.97 -13.94
C GLN A 39 -26.73 -6.40 -14.11
N LYS A 40 -27.64 -6.65 -15.07
CA LYS A 40 -28.09 -8.02 -15.37
C LYS A 40 -26.98 -8.92 -15.94
N HIS A 41 -26.02 -8.33 -16.65
CA HIS A 41 -24.85 -9.02 -17.19
C HIS A 41 -23.72 -9.14 -16.15
N ASN A 42 -23.69 -8.23 -15.18
CA ASN A 42 -22.65 -8.12 -14.17
C ASN A 42 -23.30 -8.10 -12.77
N ALA A 43 -23.60 -9.29 -12.24
CA ALA A 43 -24.45 -9.48 -11.06
C ALA A 43 -23.89 -8.83 -9.76
N ASP A 44 -22.60 -8.54 -9.73
CA ASP A 44 -21.86 -7.87 -8.66
C ASP A 44 -21.81 -6.33 -8.82
N ALA A 45 -22.42 -5.78 -9.88
CA ALA A 45 -22.48 -4.35 -10.10
C ALA A 45 -23.55 -3.65 -9.25
N GLN A 46 -23.18 -2.52 -8.64
CA GLN A 46 -24.08 -1.67 -7.86
C GLN A 46 -24.39 -0.39 -8.64
N VAL A 47 -25.67 0.00 -8.69
CA VAL A 47 -26.17 1.12 -9.51
C VAL A 47 -26.50 2.33 -8.63
N PHE A 48 -25.97 3.50 -8.99
CA PHE A 48 -26.09 4.75 -8.22
C PHE A 48 -26.51 5.92 -9.12
N LYS A 49 -27.45 6.75 -8.65
CA LYS A 49 -27.77 8.00 -9.34
C LYS A 49 -26.66 9.03 -9.07
N PHE A 50 -26.03 9.52 -10.11
CA PHE A 50 -25.04 10.58 -10.02
C PHE A 50 -25.75 11.88 -9.65
N ALA A 51 -25.30 12.53 -8.56
CA ALA A 51 -25.99 13.54 -7.76
C ALA A 51 -26.76 13.02 -6.53
N SER A 52 -26.86 11.71 -6.29
CA SER A 52 -27.26 11.23 -4.97
C SER A 52 -26.15 11.54 -3.98
N VAL A 53 -26.31 12.63 -3.25
CA VAL A 53 -25.66 12.79 -1.97
C VAL A 53 -26.17 11.64 -1.10
N GLY A 54 -25.28 10.83 -0.52
CA GLY A 54 -25.68 9.80 0.43
C GLY A 54 -26.45 10.42 1.59
N ALA A 55 -27.11 9.59 2.41
CA ALA A 55 -27.81 10.06 3.61
C ALA A 55 -26.91 10.86 4.59
N ASP A 56 -25.59 10.83 4.37
CA ASP A 56 -24.50 11.49 5.11
C ASP A 56 -24.00 12.81 4.50
N GLY A 57 -24.63 13.33 3.44
CA GLY A 57 -24.22 14.61 2.85
C GLY A 57 -23.01 14.52 1.90
N ARG A 58 -22.51 13.31 1.56
CA ARG A 58 -21.35 13.13 0.68
C ARG A 58 -21.69 12.37 -0.60
N SER A 59 -21.01 12.67 -1.70
CA SER A 59 -21.11 11.86 -2.92
C SER A 59 -20.51 10.46 -2.67
N PRO A 60 -21.25 9.36 -2.94
CA PRO A 60 -20.78 7.99 -2.74
C PRO A 60 -19.54 7.67 -3.58
N LEU A 61 -19.26 8.47 -4.62
CA LEU A 61 -18.10 8.35 -5.49
C LEU A 61 -16.77 8.27 -4.72
N ARG A 62 -16.57 9.10 -3.68
CA ARG A 62 -15.27 9.14 -2.97
C ARG A 62 -15.00 7.87 -2.17
N HIS A 63 -16.05 7.29 -1.60
CA HIS A 63 -15.97 6.01 -0.90
C HIS A 63 -15.73 4.88 -1.90
N LEU A 64 -16.58 4.80 -2.92
CA LEU A 64 -16.51 3.79 -3.98
C LEU A 64 -15.21 3.83 -4.78
N TRP A 65 -14.56 4.99 -4.90
CA TRP A 65 -13.24 5.14 -5.54
C TRP A 65 -12.16 4.24 -4.92
N ASN A 66 -12.23 4.01 -3.60
CA ASN A 66 -11.24 3.21 -2.87
C ASN A 66 -11.67 1.74 -2.67
N GLU A 67 -12.94 1.44 -2.91
CA GLU A 67 -13.53 0.12 -2.68
C GLU A 67 -13.73 -0.66 -3.98
N CYS A 68 -14.10 0.01 -5.06
CA CYS A 68 -14.35 -0.59 -6.36
C CYS A 68 -13.10 -0.60 -7.22
N ARG A 69 -12.92 -1.68 -7.99
CA ARG A 69 -11.88 -1.79 -9.03
C ARG A 69 -12.33 -1.22 -10.37
N LYS A 70 -13.64 -1.22 -10.62
CA LYS A 70 -14.28 -0.80 -11.88
C LYS A 70 -15.38 0.22 -11.61
N LEU A 71 -15.31 1.37 -12.28
CA LEU A 71 -16.33 2.42 -12.23
C LEU A 71 -16.83 2.70 -13.66
N ILE A 72 -18.14 2.60 -13.84
CA ILE A 72 -18.83 2.84 -15.11
C ILE A 72 -19.70 4.09 -14.94
N PHE A 73 -19.58 5.06 -15.83
CA PHE A 73 -20.35 6.30 -15.79
C PHE A 73 -21.19 6.46 -17.06
N ILE A 74 -22.50 6.49 -16.93
CA ILE A 74 -23.46 6.70 -18.01
C ILE A 74 -23.90 8.16 -17.99
N MET A 75 -23.05 9.02 -18.56
CA MET A 75 -23.20 10.48 -18.62
C MET A 75 -22.11 11.11 -19.50
N ALA A 76 -22.15 12.43 -19.70
CA ALA A 76 -21.11 13.15 -20.44
C ALA A 76 -19.73 13.04 -19.77
N SER A 77 -18.69 12.74 -20.55
CA SER A 77 -17.31 12.57 -20.08
C SER A 77 -16.77 13.79 -19.33
N GLY A 78 -17.12 15.01 -19.73
CA GLY A 78 -16.71 16.23 -19.04
C GLY A 78 -17.19 16.33 -17.60
N ILE A 79 -18.36 15.75 -17.27
CA ILE A 79 -18.86 15.66 -15.89
C ILE A 79 -17.99 14.71 -15.09
N VAL A 80 -17.69 13.54 -15.68
CA VAL A 80 -16.88 12.50 -15.05
C VAL A 80 -15.48 13.02 -14.74
N VAL A 81 -14.81 13.63 -15.72
CA VAL A 81 -13.45 14.19 -15.57
C VAL A 81 -13.39 15.18 -14.41
N ARG A 82 -14.32 16.13 -14.32
CA ARG A 82 -14.36 17.11 -13.22
C ARG A 82 -14.60 16.45 -11.86
N ALA A 83 -15.46 15.43 -11.79
CA ALA A 83 -15.79 14.75 -10.56
C ALA A 83 -14.66 13.85 -10.04
N ILE A 84 -13.93 13.19 -10.94
CA ILE A 84 -12.85 12.27 -10.56
C ILE A 84 -11.51 12.98 -10.38
N ALA A 85 -11.29 14.15 -11.02
CA ALA A 85 -10.01 14.87 -10.98
C ALA A 85 -9.39 15.03 -9.57
N PRO A 86 -10.16 15.35 -8.50
CA PRO A 86 -9.61 15.44 -7.14
C PRO A 86 -9.21 14.09 -6.50
N LEU A 87 -9.64 12.98 -7.10
CA LEU A 87 -9.46 11.62 -6.58
C LEU A 87 -8.32 10.85 -7.26
N ILE A 88 -7.93 11.27 -8.46
CA ILE A 88 -6.85 10.64 -9.25
C ILE A 88 -5.53 10.76 -8.48
N LYS A 89 -4.83 9.65 -8.32
CA LYS A 89 -3.51 9.59 -7.67
C LYS A 89 -2.48 8.98 -8.60
N ASN A 90 -2.72 7.75 -9.05
CA ASN A 90 -1.84 7.05 -9.97
C ASN A 90 -2.53 5.83 -10.62
N LYS A 91 -2.08 5.48 -11.83
CA LYS A 91 -2.60 4.37 -12.66
C LYS A 91 -2.56 2.96 -12.04
N LYS A 92 -1.91 2.76 -10.89
CA LYS A 92 -1.83 1.45 -10.21
C LYS A 92 -2.89 1.28 -9.15
N THR A 93 -3.21 2.36 -8.44
CA THR A 93 -4.19 2.35 -7.36
C THR A 93 -5.56 2.81 -7.82
N ASP A 94 -5.61 3.68 -8.82
CA ASP A 94 -6.86 4.25 -9.31
C ASP A 94 -7.68 3.19 -10.05
N PRO A 95 -9.00 3.15 -9.85
CA PRO A 95 -9.88 2.19 -10.51
C PRO A 95 -9.89 2.37 -12.03
N ALA A 96 -10.31 1.32 -12.75
CA ALA A 96 -10.70 1.45 -14.13
C ALA A 96 -11.93 2.36 -14.24
N VAL A 97 -11.85 3.40 -15.06
CA VAL A 97 -12.99 4.29 -15.33
C VAL A 97 -13.37 4.20 -16.79
N VAL A 98 -14.62 3.80 -17.04
CA VAL A 98 -15.23 3.77 -18.38
C VAL A 98 -16.45 4.69 -18.41
N VAL A 99 -16.59 5.46 -19.49
CA VAL A 99 -17.74 6.33 -19.71
C VAL A 99 -18.57 5.81 -20.88
N LEU A 100 -19.89 5.76 -20.69
CA LEU A 100 -20.87 5.37 -21.69
C LEU A 100 -21.80 6.56 -21.99
N ASP A 101 -22.22 6.71 -23.24
CA ASP A 101 -23.40 7.51 -23.54
C ASP A 101 -24.69 6.75 -23.17
N GLU A 102 -25.81 7.45 -23.04
CA GLU A 102 -27.07 6.85 -22.56
C GLU A 102 -27.69 5.83 -23.53
N LYS A 103 -27.24 5.78 -24.80
CA LYS A 103 -27.65 4.75 -25.77
C LYS A 103 -26.68 3.56 -25.79
N GLY A 104 -25.57 3.62 -25.05
CA GLY A 104 -24.54 2.59 -25.04
C GLY A 104 -23.78 2.47 -26.37
N LYS A 105 -23.81 3.51 -27.21
CA LYS A 105 -23.16 3.50 -28.52
C LYS A 105 -21.64 3.51 -28.39
N TYR A 106 -21.10 4.24 -27.43
CA TYR A 106 -19.67 4.40 -27.20
C TYR A 106 -19.28 4.05 -25.76
N ALA A 107 -18.30 3.16 -25.61
CA ALA A 107 -17.64 2.85 -24.35
C ALA A 107 -16.23 3.45 -24.34
N VAL A 108 -16.07 4.59 -23.69
CA VAL A 108 -14.82 5.35 -23.65
C VAL A 108 -13.98 4.92 -22.46
N SER A 109 -12.78 4.38 -22.73
CA SER A 109 -11.78 4.11 -21.68
C SER A 109 -11.16 5.44 -21.22
N LEU A 110 -11.53 5.90 -20.03
CA LEU A 110 -11.21 7.25 -19.56
C LEU A 110 -9.98 7.29 -18.63
N LEU A 111 -9.85 6.33 -17.70
CA LEU A 111 -8.75 6.29 -16.74
C LEU A 111 -8.30 4.85 -16.46
N SER A 112 -6.99 4.67 -16.27
CA SER A 112 -6.37 3.39 -15.91
C SER A 112 -6.58 2.27 -16.95
N GLY A 113 -6.30 2.60 -18.23
CA GLY A 113 -6.48 1.73 -19.41
C GLY A 113 -5.91 0.32 -19.30
N HIS A 114 -4.58 0.17 -19.32
CA HIS A 114 -3.89 -1.14 -19.35
C HIS A 114 -3.96 -1.87 -18.00
N LEU A 115 -3.07 -1.53 -17.06
CA LEU A 115 -2.93 -2.25 -15.79
C LEU A 115 -4.17 -2.17 -14.90
N GLY A 116 -4.90 -1.05 -14.98
CA GLY A 116 -6.15 -0.86 -14.24
C GLY A 116 -7.36 -1.55 -14.86
N GLY A 117 -7.30 -1.87 -16.16
CA GLY A 117 -8.31 -2.67 -16.86
C GLY A 117 -9.44 -1.89 -17.54
N ALA A 118 -9.34 -0.56 -17.69
CA ALA A 118 -10.39 0.21 -18.37
C ALA A 118 -10.48 -0.08 -19.88
N ASN A 119 -9.39 -0.40 -20.56
CA ASN A 119 -9.42 -0.77 -21.99
C ASN A 119 -10.18 -2.09 -22.19
N ALA A 120 -9.88 -3.09 -21.35
CA ALA A 120 -10.58 -4.38 -21.37
C ALA A 120 -12.07 -4.20 -21.03
N LEU A 121 -12.38 -3.42 -19.99
CA LEU A 121 -13.77 -3.14 -19.59
C LEU A 121 -14.54 -2.39 -20.68
N ALA A 122 -13.91 -1.45 -21.39
CA ALA A 122 -14.54 -0.74 -22.49
C ALA A 122 -14.88 -1.67 -23.67
N LYS A 123 -13.96 -2.58 -24.03
CA LYS A 123 -14.22 -3.63 -25.05
C LYS A 123 -15.37 -4.55 -24.62
N GLU A 124 -15.31 -5.06 -23.38
CA GLU A 124 -16.36 -5.92 -22.78
C GLU A 124 -17.75 -5.27 -22.85
N LEU A 125 -17.86 -3.99 -22.44
CA LEU A 125 -19.11 -3.25 -22.46
C LEU A 125 -19.59 -2.94 -23.89
N ALA A 126 -18.68 -2.59 -24.80
CA ALA A 126 -19.03 -2.34 -26.20
C ALA A 126 -19.58 -3.60 -26.86
N ASP A 127 -18.92 -4.75 -26.69
CA ASP A 127 -19.37 -6.04 -27.23
C ASP A 127 -20.75 -6.42 -26.69
N PHE A 128 -20.96 -6.27 -25.38
CA PHE A 128 -22.24 -6.56 -24.74
C PHE A 128 -23.38 -5.64 -25.22
N LEU A 129 -23.10 -4.34 -25.37
CA LEU A 129 -24.08 -3.34 -25.77
C LEU A 129 -24.26 -3.23 -27.29
N LYS A 130 -23.45 -3.96 -28.07
CA LYS A 130 -23.32 -3.81 -29.54
C LYS A 130 -22.96 -2.38 -29.94
N GLY A 131 -22.12 -1.74 -29.13
CA GLY A 131 -21.55 -0.41 -29.36
C GLY A 131 -20.09 -0.49 -29.81
N GLU A 132 -19.38 0.63 -29.68
CA GLU A 132 -17.98 0.78 -30.06
C GLU A 132 -17.13 1.16 -28.85
N ALA A 133 -16.00 0.48 -28.65
CA ALA A 133 -15.02 0.85 -27.64
C ALA A 133 -14.12 1.98 -28.16
N VAL A 134 -14.05 3.09 -27.43
CA VAL A 134 -13.16 4.22 -27.75
C VAL A 134 -11.92 4.12 -26.87
N ILE A 135 -10.82 3.64 -27.46
CA ILE A 135 -9.53 3.45 -26.80
C ILE A 135 -8.49 4.30 -27.52
N THR A 136 -7.88 5.22 -26.80
CA THR A 136 -6.92 6.20 -27.35
C THR A 136 -5.47 5.84 -27.03
N THR A 137 -5.23 4.74 -26.30
CA THR A 137 -3.88 4.39 -25.87
C THR A 137 -3.06 3.93 -27.07
N ALA A 138 -1.93 4.61 -27.33
CA ALA A 138 -1.14 4.41 -28.55
C ALA A 138 -0.71 2.96 -28.77
N SER A 139 -0.43 2.19 -27.72
CA SER A 139 -0.12 0.76 -27.84
C SER A 139 -1.31 -0.08 -28.32
N ASP A 140 -2.52 0.16 -27.83
CA ASP A 140 -3.75 -0.52 -28.31
C ASP A 140 -4.07 -0.13 -29.76
N VAL A 141 -3.90 1.15 -30.14
CA VAL A 141 -4.16 1.62 -31.51
C VAL A 141 -3.20 0.98 -32.53
N ASN A 142 -1.96 0.68 -32.10
CA ASN A 142 -0.95 0.07 -32.96
C ASN A 142 -0.85 -1.46 -32.81
N ASP A 143 -1.80 -2.10 -32.09
CA ASP A 143 -1.79 -3.54 -31.78
C ASP A 143 -0.48 -4.04 -31.12
N LEU A 144 0.17 -3.16 -30.34
CA LEU A 144 1.44 -3.45 -29.67
C LEU A 144 1.23 -3.95 -28.22
N PRO A 145 2.07 -4.87 -27.73
CA PRO A 145 1.93 -5.41 -26.39
C PRO A 145 2.21 -4.35 -25.30
N SER A 146 1.37 -4.34 -24.26
CA SER A 146 1.64 -3.57 -23.05
C SER A 146 2.71 -4.28 -22.20
N ILE A 147 3.87 -3.64 -22.05
CA ILE A 147 5.01 -4.20 -21.30
C ILE A 147 4.63 -4.48 -19.83
N ASP A 148 3.87 -3.58 -19.20
CA ASP A 148 3.45 -3.73 -17.80
C ASP A 148 2.39 -4.80 -17.59
N LEU A 149 1.45 -4.95 -18.53
CA LEU A 149 0.48 -6.05 -18.48
C LEU A 149 1.18 -7.38 -18.72
N TRP A 150 2.02 -7.47 -19.74
CA TRP A 150 2.78 -8.67 -20.06
C TRP A 150 3.71 -9.09 -18.91
N ALA A 151 4.40 -8.13 -18.27
CA ALA A 151 5.22 -8.40 -17.09
C ALA A 151 4.38 -8.98 -15.94
N LYS A 152 3.17 -8.45 -15.70
CA LYS A 152 2.27 -8.94 -14.65
C LYS A 152 1.72 -10.34 -14.95
N GLU A 153 1.26 -10.59 -16.18
CA GLU A 153 0.77 -11.90 -16.63
C GLU A 153 1.85 -12.98 -16.50
N ASN A 154 3.10 -12.58 -16.70
CA ASN A 154 4.25 -13.43 -16.54
C ASN A 154 4.90 -13.30 -15.17
N ASP A 155 4.23 -12.86 -14.09
CA ASP A 155 4.79 -12.78 -12.71
C ASP A 155 6.23 -12.20 -12.65
N LEU A 156 6.47 -11.13 -13.41
CA LEU A 156 7.71 -10.37 -13.44
C LEU A 156 7.53 -9.06 -12.67
N VAL A 157 8.52 -8.71 -11.86
CA VAL A 157 8.54 -7.44 -11.14
C VAL A 157 9.33 -6.41 -11.93
N ILE A 158 8.70 -5.27 -12.26
CA ILE A 158 9.40 -4.13 -12.85
C ILE A 158 10.22 -3.44 -11.76
N GLU A 159 11.55 -3.45 -11.89
CA GLU A 159 12.42 -2.92 -10.83
C GLU A 159 12.64 -1.41 -10.93
N ASN A 160 12.86 -0.90 -12.13
CA ASN A 160 13.16 0.51 -12.39
C ASN A 160 12.07 1.17 -13.25
N GLU A 161 10.90 1.37 -12.66
CA GLU A 161 9.69 1.85 -13.33
C GLU A 161 9.84 3.18 -14.06
N LYS A 162 10.79 4.03 -13.64
CA LYS A 162 11.10 5.29 -14.34
C LYS A 162 11.56 5.09 -15.78
N ALA A 163 12.10 3.91 -16.13
CA ALA A 163 12.49 3.58 -17.50
C ALA A 163 11.30 3.16 -18.38
N LEU A 164 10.19 2.73 -17.78
CA LEU A 164 9.06 2.13 -18.50
C LEU A 164 8.44 3.07 -19.56
N PRO A 165 8.16 4.36 -19.30
CA PRO A 165 7.60 5.25 -20.32
C PRO A 165 8.49 5.39 -21.56
N ARG A 166 9.82 5.49 -21.35
CA ARG A 166 10.78 5.63 -22.44
C ARG A 166 10.89 4.34 -23.27
N ILE A 167 10.90 3.18 -22.63
CA ILE A 167 10.93 1.89 -23.34
C ILE A 167 9.62 1.60 -24.05
N ALA A 168 8.47 1.98 -23.46
CA ALA A 168 7.16 1.89 -24.12
C ALA A 168 7.09 2.80 -25.36
N ALA A 169 7.57 4.05 -25.26
CA ALA A 169 7.65 4.95 -26.41
C ALA A 169 8.54 4.38 -27.52
N LYS A 170 9.66 3.74 -27.15
CA LYS A 170 10.54 3.06 -28.11
C LYS A 170 9.82 1.92 -28.84
N LEU A 171 9.06 1.09 -28.13
CA LEU A 171 8.23 0.05 -28.75
C LEU A 171 7.21 0.63 -29.74
N ILE A 172 6.55 1.73 -29.36
CA ILE A 172 5.56 2.40 -30.23
C ILE A 172 6.20 2.92 -31.52
N ASN A 173 7.39 3.53 -31.42
CA ASN A 173 8.04 4.14 -32.58
C ASN A 173 8.78 3.14 -33.47
N GLU A 174 9.39 2.11 -32.88
CA GLU A 174 10.24 1.15 -33.61
C GLU A 174 9.50 -0.16 -33.94
N GLY A 175 8.33 -0.40 -33.36
CA GLY A 175 7.52 -1.62 -33.54
C GLY A 175 8.09 -2.88 -32.87
N ALA A 176 9.32 -2.82 -32.35
CA ALA A 176 9.97 -3.94 -31.70
C ALA A 176 10.95 -3.50 -30.59
N LEU A 177 11.26 -4.40 -29.67
CA LEU A 177 12.23 -4.21 -28.59
C LEU A 177 13.18 -5.40 -28.52
N LYS A 178 14.46 -5.13 -28.26
CA LYS A 178 15.44 -6.18 -27.94
C LYS A 178 15.29 -6.62 -26.48
N VAL A 179 15.19 -7.92 -26.25
CA VAL A 179 15.00 -8.50 -24.91
C VAL A 179 16.09 -9.53 -24.62
N TYR A 180 16.76 -9.38 -23.48
CA TYR A 180 17.70 -10.38 -23.00
C TYR A 180 17.02 -11.25 -21.93
N LEU A 181 17.16 -12.57 -22.08
CA LEU A 181 16.70 -13.57 -21.12
C LEU A 181 17.89 -14.42 -20.68
N GLU A 182 18.17 -14.44 -19.38
CA GLU A 182 19.33 -15.19 -18.87
C GLU A 182 19.10 -16.70 -18.82
N GLN A 183 17.85 -17.15 -18.85
CA GLN A 183 17.49 -18.57 -18.89
C GLN A 183 16.33 -18.80 -19.86
N SER A 184 16.34 -19.96 -20.52
CA SER A 184 15.18 -20.44 -21.28
C SER A 184 14.03 -20.66 -20.31
N THR A 185 13.10 -19.71 -20.32
CA THR A 185 11.82 -19.81 -19.63
C THR A 185 10.78 -20.23 -20.66
N ASP A 186 9.82 -21.09 -20.28
CA ASP A 186 8.61 -21.40 -21.07
C ASP A 186 7.64 -20.21 -21.15
N MET A 187 8.18 -19.00 -21.24
CA MET A 187 7.44 -17.75 -21.31
C MET A 187 7.12 -17.45 -22.77
N LYS A 188 5.84 -17.22 -23.07
CA LYS A 188 5.43 -16.73 -24.38
C LYS A 188 5.87 -15.27 -24.53
N ILE A 189 6.92 -15.05 -25.31
CA ILE A 189 7.44 -13.74 -25.64
C ILE A 189 6.65 -13.22 -26.86
N PRO A 190 6.12 -11.97 -26.82
CA PRO A 190 5.48 -11.35 -27.97
C PRO A 190 6.44 -11.28 -29.15
N LYS A 191 5.93 -11.37 -30.39
CA LYS A 191 6.75 -11.33 -31.61
C LYS A 191 7.56 -10.03 -31.73
N GLU A 192 7.07 -8.95 -31.13
CA GLU A 192 7.70 -7.64 -31.06
C GLU A 192 8.92 -7.63 -30.13
N PHE A 193 9.07 -8.62 -29.26
CA PHE A 193 10.18 -8.72 -28.32
C PHE A 193 11.25 -9.66 -28.90
N MET A 194 12.20 -9.07 -29.64
CA MET A 194 13.29 -9.77 -30.29
C MET A 194 14.35 -10.20 -29.27
N GLN A 195 14.51 -11.51 -29.09
CA GLN A 195 15.50 -12.02 -28.15
C GLN A 195 16.92 -11.74 -28.64
N VAL A 196 17.79 -11.30 -27.72
CA VAL A 196 19.23 -11.10 -27.95
C VAL A 196 20.04 -11.86 -26.91
N ASP A 197 21.23 -12.33 -27.30
CA ASP A 197 22.12 -13.12 -26.43
C ASP A 197 23.00 -12.26 -25.52
N ASN A 198 23.24 -11.01 -25.90
CA ASN A 198 24.06 -10.09 -25.13
C ASN A 198 23.17 -9.13 -24.32
N PRO A 199 23.29 -9.10 -22.98
CA PRO A 199 22.54 -8.15 -22.16
C PRO A 199 22.85 -6.69 -22.50
N GLY A 200 24.01 -6.41 -23.11
CA GLY A 200 24.45 -5.11 -23.63
C GLY A 200 23.54 -4.54 -24.71
N ASP A 201 22.94 -5.38 -25.55
CA ASP A 201 22.17 -4.95 -26.72
C ASP A 201 20.66 -4.83 -26.43
N ALA A 202 20.23 -5.33 -25.28
CA ALA A 202 18.82 -5.37 -24.90
C ALA A 202 18.27 -4.01 -24.45
N ASN A 203 16.98 -3.79 -24.71
CA ASN A 203 16.18 -2.72 -24.12
C ASN A 203 15.51 -3.18 -22.82
N ILE A 204 15.12 -4.46 -22.75
CA ILE A 204 14.53 -5.12 -21.58
C ILE A 204 15.45 -6.27 -21.14
N LEU A 205 15.79 -6.33 -19.85
CA LEU A 205 16.52 -7.44 -19.26
C LEU A 205 15.61 -8.23 -18.33
N ILE A 206 15.47 -9.52 -18.61
CA ILE A 206 14.73 -10.47 -17.77
C ILE A 206 15.74 -11.38 -17.09
N THR A 207 16.09 -11.02 -15.87
CA THR A 207 17.12 -11.74 -15.11
C THR A 207 16.96 -11.56 -13.60
N ASN A 208 17.30 -12.60 -12.86
CA ASN A 208 17.42 -12.56 -11.41
C ASN A 208 18.79 -12.00 -10.94
N LYS A 209 19.70 -11.68 -11.86
CA LYS A 209 21.01 -11.10 -11.56
C LYS A 209 20.95 -9.59 -11.38
N ASP A 210 21.70 -9.06 -10.41
CA ASP A 210 21.87 -7.63 -10.26
C ASP A 210 23.03 -7.13 -11.14
N LEU A 211 22.70 -6.77 -12.39
CA LEU A 211 23.68 -6.35 -13.42
C LEU A 211 23.90 -4.82 -13.48
N LYS A 212 23.34 -4.04 -12.54
CA LYS A 212 23.33 -2.57 -12.60
C LYS A 212 24.71 -1.94 -12.71
N PHE A 213 25.71 -2.51 -12.04
CA PHE A 213 27.08 -2.00 -12.06
C PHE A 213 27.78 -2.18 -13.41
N LYS A 214 27.25 -3.03 -14.29
CA LYS A 214 27.84 -3.37 -15.60
C LYS A 214 27.11 -2.75 -16.78
N ILE A 215 25.88 -2.26 -16.59
CA ILE A 215 24.97 -1.91 -17.68
C ILE A 215 24.26 -0.59 -17.36
N GLN A 216 24.37 0.38 -18.27
CA GLN A 216 23.83 1.73 -18.13
C GLN A 216 22.35 1.77 -17.72
N ASN A 217 21.96 2.85 -17.01
CA ASN A 217 20.61 3.13 -16.48
C ASN A 217 19.48 3.27 -17.53
N SER A 218 19.78 3.05 -18.81
CA SER A 218 18.88 3.24 -19.95
C SER A 218 18.13 1.96 -20.36
N LYS A 219 17.98 0.97 -19.48
CA LYS A 219 17.30 -0.31 -19.78
C LYS A 219 16.20 -0.60 -18.77
N LEU A 220 15.23 -1.42 -19.13
CA LEU A 220 14.17 -1.86 -18.21
C LEU A 220 14.52 -3.23 -17.62
N PHE A 221 14.52 -3.33 -16.29
CA PHE A 221 14.76 -4.59 -15.59
C PHE A 221 13.43 -5.21 -15.17
N LEU A 222 13.18 -6.43 -15.66
CA LEU A 222 12.08 -7.28 -15.24
C LEU A 222 12.64 -8.45 -14.44
N ARG A 223 12.20 -8.58 -13.19
CA ARG A 223 12.74 -9.54 -12.23
C ARG A 223 11.81 -10.74 -12.11
N PRO A 224 12.24 -11.95 -12.52
CA PRO A 224 11.46 -13.15 -12.27
C PRO A 224 11.49 -13.48 -10.77
N ARG A 225 10.33 -13.74 -10.18
CA ARG A 225 10.22 -14.22 -8.79
C ARG A 225 10.49 -15.72 -8.71
N ASN A 226 11.76 -16.11 -8.87
CA ASN A 226 12.17 -17.51 -8.96
C ASN A 226 13.26 -17.93 -7.95
N LEU A 227 13.74 -17.04 -7.09
CA LEU A 227 14.74 -17.39 -6.08
C LEU A 227 14.05 -17.88 -4.80
N VAL A 228 14.35 -19.11 -4.39
CA VAL A 228 13.92 -19.68 -3.13
C VAL A 228 15.09 -19.67 -2.16
N ILE A 229 14.89 -19.01 -1.02
CA ILE A 229 15.94 -18.79 -0.03
C ILE A 229 15.75 -19.75 1.14
N GLY A 230 16.63 -20.73 1.26
CA GLY A 230 16.69 -21.59 2.44
C GLY A 230 17.42 -20.91 3.59
N ILE A 231 16.78 -20.84 4.75
CA ILE A 231 17.29 -20.14 5.93
C ILE A 231 17.36 -21.09 7.12
N GLY A 232 18.53 -21.14 7.76
CA GLY A 232 18.70 -21.69 9.11
C GLY A 232 19.33 -20.65 10.01
N CYS A 233 18.67 -20.28 11.11
CA CYS A 233 19.20 -19.31 12.10
C CYS A 233 19.38 -19.96 13.47
N ASN A 234 19.99 -19.28 14.46
CA ASN A 234 19.89 -19.67 15.86
C ASN A 234 18.57 -19.15 16.46
N SER A 235 18.12 -19.70 17.59
CA SER A 235 16.90 -19.19 18.25
C SER A 235 17.15 -17.78 18.80
N GLY A 236 16.15 -16.91 18.70
CA GLY A 236 16.29 -15.50 19.10
C GLY A 236 17.00 -14.59 18.09
N THR A 237 17.44 -15.11 16.93
CA THR A 237 18.01 -14.27 15.86
C THR A 237 16.97 -13.27 15.34
N SER A 238 17.30 -11.98 15.30
CA SER A 238 16.37 -10.93 14.90
C SER A 238 16.07 -10.93 13.39
N GLY A 239 14.89 -10.44 12.99
CA GLY A 239 14.56 -10.28 11.57
C GLY A 239 15.47 -9.29 10.83
N ARG A 240 16.10 -8.35 11.55
CA ARG A 240 17.12 -7.46 10.98
C ARG A 240 18.38 -8.23 10.61
N GLU A 241 18.87 -9.09 11.50
CA GLU A 241 20.06 -9.91 11.27
C GLU A 241 19.85 -10.90 10.11
N ILE A 242 18.68 -11.56 10.06
CA ILE A 242 18.28 -12.41 8.92
C ILE A 242 18.27 -11.60 7.62
N GLY A 243 17.64 -10.42 7.63
CA GLY A 243 17.58 -9.57 6.44
C GLY A 243 18.95 -9.10 5.97
N THR A 244 19.86 -8.76 6.88
CA THR A 244 21.24 -8.39 6.54
C THR A 244 21.99 -9.57 5.92
N ALA A 245 21.89 -10.76 6.50
CA ALA A 245 22.52 -11.96 5.97
C ALA A 245 22.01 -12.31 4.56
N VAL A 246 20.69 -12.34 4.36
CA VAL A 246 20.09 -12.62 3.04
C VAL A 246 20.52 -11.60 2.00
N LYS A 247 20.48 -10.31 2.32
CA LYS A 247 20.94 -9.25 1.40
C LYS A 247 22.42 -9.40 1.05
N ARG A 248 23.26 -9.75 2.02
CA ARG A 248 24.69 -9.93 1.80
C ARG A 248 24.97 -11.12 0.87
N VAL A 249 24.33 -12.27 1.10
CA VAL A 249 24.48 -13.45 0.23
C VAL A 249 24.00 -13.15 -1.19
N LEU A 250 22.88 -12.43 -1.34
CA LEU A 250 22.39 -12.03 -2.67
C LEU A 250 23.37 -11.09 -3.37
N LEU A 251 23.88 -10.08 -2.66
CA LEU A 251 24.86 -9.13 -3.19
C LEU A 251 26.15 -9.82 -3.64
N ASP A 252 26.73 -10.68 -2.79
CA ASP A 252 27.98 -11.40 -3.07
C ASP A 252 27.85 -12.35 -4.28
N ASN A 253 26.63 -12.78 -4.61
CA ASN A 253 26.35 -13.66 -5.75
C ASN A 253 25.71 -12.93 -6.95
N ASN A 254 25.70 -11.59 -6.93
CA ASN A 254 25.08 -10.72 -7.95
C ASN A 254 23.62 -11.07 -8.22
N LEU A 255 22.80 -11.28 -7.18
CA LEU A 255 21.37 -11.60 -7.29
C LEU A 255 20.52 -10.45 -6.80
N SER A 256 19.42 -10.17 -7.51
CA SER A 256 18.47 -9.12 -7.10
C SER A 256 17.52 -9.64 -6.02
N PHE A 257 17.41 -8.87 -4.94
CA PHE A 257 16.44 -9.10 -3.86
C PHE A 257 14.98 -9.13 -4.35
N ARG A 258 14.66 -8.43 -5.45
CA ARG A 258 13.31 -8.41 -6.05
C ARG A 258 12.92 -9.74 -6.69
N SER A 259 13.88 -10.64 -6.90
CA SER A 259 13.68 -11.95 -7.52
C SER A 259 13.35 -13.05 -6.50
N ILE A 260 13.27 -12.73 -5.21
CA ILE A 260 12.89 -13.68 -4.16
C ILE A 260 11.42 -14.07 -4.36
N HIS A 261 11.18 -15.38 -4.48
CA HIS A 261 9.87 -16.00 -4.53
C HIS A 261 9.35 -16.30 -3.13
N SER A 262 10.13 -17.06 -2.34
CA SER A 262 9.74 -17.52 -1.00
C SER A 262 10.98 -17.81 -0.16
N ILE A 263 10.79 -17.91 1.15
CA ILE A 263 11.80 -18.40 2.08
C ILE A 263 11.42 -19.79 2.60
N ALA A 264 12.42 -20.62 2.88
CA ALA A 264 12.21 -21.99 3.29
C ALA A 264 13.02 -22.33 4.55
N THR A 265 12.43 -23.04 5.50
CA THR A 265 13.12 -23.47 6.72
C THR A 265 12.55 -24.78 7.28
N ILE A 266 13.01 -25.19 8.45
CA ILE A 266 12.49 -26.33 9.21
C ILE A 266 11.24 -25.94 9.99
N ASP A 267 10.27 -26.84 10.11
CA ASP A 267 9.00 -26.67 10.81
C ASP A 267 9.11 -26.04 12.22
N LYS A 268 10.03 -26.54 13.06
CA LYS A 268 10.28 -26.00 14.39
C LYS A 268 10.66 -24.51 14.40
N LYS A 269 11.13 -23.97 13.26
CA LYS A 269 11.54 -22.57 13.10
C LYS A 269 10.59 -21.75 12.24
N GLY A 270 9.51 -22.34 11.74
CA GLY A 270 8.49 -21.62 10.97
C GLY A 270 7.81 -20.49 11.75
N GLU A 271 7.77 -20.62 13.08
CA GLU A 271 7.16 -19.63 13.98
C GLU A 271 8.19 -18.76 14.73
N GLU A 272 9.48 -18.84 14.37
CA GLU A 272 10.51 -18.01 15.00
C GLU A 272 10.23 -16.52 14.74
N PRO A 273 10.14 -15.66 15.79
CA PRO A 273 9.73 -14.27 15.65
C PRO A 273 10.57 -13.47 14.66
N GLY A 274 11.88 -13.74 14.59
CA GLY A 274 12.78 -13.08 13.65
C GLY A 274 12.49 -13.43 12.20
N LEU A 275 12.17 -14.69 11.91
CA LEU A 275 11.86 -15.15 10.56
C LEU A 275 10.50 -14.62 10.09
N LEU A 276 9.50 -14.65 10.98
CA LEU A 276 8.19 -14.03 10.74
C LEU A 276 8.32 -12.53 10.49
N ALA A 277 9.08 -11.81 11.31
CA ALA A 277 9.31 -10.38 11.13
C ALA A 277 10.02 -10.05 9.80
N PHE A 278 10.97 -10.89 9.37
CA PHE A 278 11.61 -10.74 8.06
C PHE A 278 10.64 -11.02 6.92
N ALA A 279 9.86 -12.10 7.00
CA ALA A 279 8.87 -12.47 6.00
C ALA A 279 7.78 -11.40 5.85
N ASP A 280 7.19 -10.95 6.96
CA ASP A 280 6.14 -9.92 6.98
C ASP A 280 6.64 -8.58 6.41
N LYS A 281 7.89 -8.20 6.72
CA LYS A 281 8.49 -6.97 6.22
C LYS A 281 8.60 -6.94 4.69
N TYR A 282 8.79 -8.09 4.07
CA TYR A 282 9.03 -8.21 2.62
C TYR A 282 7.90 -8.93 1.87
N ASP A 283 6.79 -9.24 2.54
CA ASP A 283 5.63 -9.97 2.00
C ASP A 283 6.04 -11.32 1.36
N LEU A 284 6.87 -12.08 2.07
CA LEU A 284 7.41 -13.36 1.59
C LEU A 284 6.68 -14.55 2.23
N GLU A 285 6.36 -15.55 1.43
CA GLU A 285 5.84 -16.83 1.92
C GLU A 285 6.94 -17.62 2.64
N ILE A 286 6.61 -18.19 3.80
CA ILE A 286 7.48 -19.12 4.54
C ILE A 286 7.03 -20.55 4.27
N LYS A 287 7.89 -21.35 3.65
CA LYS A 287 7.70 -22.80 3.47
C LYS A 287 8.46 -23.54 4.56
N THR A 288 7.79 -24.47 5.22
CA THR A 288 8.37 -25.25 6.33
C THR A 288 8.37 -26.73 6.01
N PHE A 289 9.46 -27.42 6.36
CA PHE A 289 9.60 -28.86 6.14
C PHE A 289 9.93 -29.59 7.44
N LYS A 290 9.43 -30.81 7.56
CA LYS A 290 9.76 -31.71 8.67
C LYS A 290 11.20 -32.22 8.53
N PRO A 291 11.87 -32.60 9.64
CA PRO A 291 13.22 -33.16 9.59
C PRO A 291 13.35 -34.38 8.65
N ALA A 292 12.33 -35.25 8.65
CA ALA A 292 12.30 -36.44 7.79
C ALA A 292 12.28 -36.08 6.28
N GLU A 293 11.65 -34.96 5.91
CA GLU A 293 11.61 -34.49 4.52
C GLU A 293 12.95 -33.90 4.10
N LEU A 294 13.54 -33.05 4.96
CA LEU A 294 14.87 -32.48 4.74
C LEU A 294 15.95 -33.56 4.60
N ASN A 295 15.85 -34.63 5.39
CA ASN A 295 16.81 -35.74 5.38
C ASN A 295 16.74 -36.62 4.12
N LYS A 296 15.67 -36.55 3.32
CA LYS A 296 15.56 -37.28 2.04
C LYS A 296 16.40 -36.65 0.93
N VAL A 297 16.76 -35.38 1.07
CA VAL A 297 17.56 -34.66 0.07
C VAL A 297 19.00 -35.19 0.07
N LYS A 298 19.42 -35.75 -1.07
CA LYS A 298 20.76 -36.33 -1.26
C LYS A 298 21.78 -35.24 -1.59
N GLY A 299 23.07 -35.53 -1.39
CA GLY A 299 24.17 -34.64 -1.78
C GLY A 299 24.41 -33.45 -0.85
N ILE A 300 23.83 -33.46 0.36
CA ILE A 300 23.97 -32.39 1.36
C ILE A 300 24.95 -32.79 2.46
N ALA A 301 25.85 -31.86 2.82
CA ALA A 301 26.81 -32.06 3.90
C ALA A 301 26.12 -32.12 5.27
N LYS A 302 26.29 -33.23 5.98
CA LYS A 302 25.66 -33.48 7.29
C LYS A 302 26.31 -32.65 8.40
N SER A 303 25.49 -32.09 9.29
CA SER A 303 25.93 -31.38 10.49
C SER A 303 25.46 -32.09 11.76
N LYS A 304 26.41 -32.56 12.57
CA LYS A 304 26.13 -33.21 13.87
C LYS A 304 25.40 -32.27 14.83
N THR A 305 25.75 -30.98 14.83
CA THR A 305 25.12 -29.96 15.69
C THR A 305 23.67 -29.71 15.30
N VAL A 306 23.36 -29.59 14.01
CA VAL A 306 21.99 -29.40 13.52
C VAL A 306 21.16 -30.66 13.77
N PHE A 307 21.73 -31.85 13.55
CA PHE A 307 21.03 -33.10 13.80
C PHE A 307 20.62 -33.25 15.27
N ARG A 308 21.52 -32.93 16.21
CA ARG A 308 21.21 -32.93 17.66
C ARG A 308 20.13 -31.92 18.04
N ALA A 309 20.14 -30.73 17.44
CA ALA A 309 19.21 -29.66 17.80
C ALA A 309 17.79 -29.88 17.24
N VAL A 310 17.67 -30.31 15.98
CA VAL A 310 16.38 -30.32 15.27
C VAL A 310 16.07 -31.62 14.54
N GLY A 311 16.93 -32.64 14.61
CA GLY A 311 16.71 -33.95 13.97
C GLY A 311 16.97 -33.97 12.45
N ALA A 312 17.45 -32.86 11.88
CA ALA A 312 17.77 -32.74 10.46
C ALA A 312 19.29 -32.68 10.24
N ASN A 313 19.78 -33.33 9.18
CA ASN A 313 21.21 -33.32 8.83
C ASN A 313 21.69 -31.92 8.39
N ALA A 314 20.80 -31.12 7.80
CA ALA A 314 20.99 -29.73 7.44
C ALA A 314 19.60 -29.07 7.28
N VAL A 315 19.55 -27.74 7.31
CA VAL A 315 18.28 -26.99 7.16
C VAL A 315 18.28 -26.14 5.89
N ALA A 316 19.18 -25.16 5.75
CA ALA A 316 19.14 -24.17 4.68
C ALA A 316 19.13 -24.79 3.27
N GLU A 317 20.11 -25.64 2.95
CA GLU A 317 20.23 -26.26 1.62
C GLU A 317 19.04 -27.17 1.25
N PRO A 318 18.67 -28.18 2.07
CA PRO A 318 17.56 -29.07 1.73
C PRO A 318 16.22 -28.33 1.70
N ALA A 319 16.02 -27.32 2.55
CA ALA A 319 14.80 -26.51 2.52
C ALA A 319 14.71 -25.70 1.22
N ALA A 320 15.80 -25.09 0.76
CA ALA A 320 15.84 -24.35 -0.51
C ALA A 320 15.51 -25.27 -1.70
N LEU A 321 16.13 -26.45 -1.77
CA LEU A 321 15.93 -27.42 -2.85
C LEU A 321 14.50 -27.94 -2.91
N LEU A 322 13.93 -28.35 -1.77
CA LEU A 322 12.56 -28.86 -1.69
C LEU A 322 11.54 -27.80 -2.07
N ALA A 323 11.66 -26.59 -1.51
CA ALA A 323 10.72 -25.51 -1.81
C ALA A 323 10.80 -25.03 -3.27
N ALA A 324 11.98 -25.11 -3.90
CA ALA A 324 12.15 -24.80 -5.32
C ALA A 324 11.74 -25.95 -6.26
N GLY A 325 11.59 -27.17 -5.76
CA GLY A 325 11.50 -28.36 -6.60
C GLY A 325 12.75 -28.55 -7.48
N ALA A 326 13.92 -28.12 -6.99
CA ALA A 326 15.16 -28.09 -7.75
C ALA A 326 16.10 -29.24 -7.36
N SER A 327 16.93 -29.69 -8.30
CA SER A 327 17.96 -30.72 -8.07
C SER A 327 19.34 -30.15 -7.74
N LYS A 328 19.56 -28.85 -7.96
CA LYS A 328 20.84 -28.17 -7.73
C LYS A 328 20.63 -26.80 -7.07
N LEU A 329 21.55 -26.43 -6.20
CA LEU A 329 21.60 -25.09 -5.60
C LEU A 329 22.22 -24.10 -6.59
N LEU A 330 21.70 -22.88 -6.58
CA LEU A 330 22.34 -21.74 -7.24
C LEU A 330 23.47 -21.19 -6.36
N VAL A 331 23.23 -21.11 -5.05
CA VAL A 331 24.21 -20.67 -4.05
C VAL A 331 24.24 -21.72 -2.93
N PRO A 332 25.38 -22.43 -2.73
CA PRO A 332 25.59 -23.30 -1.58
C PRO A 332 25.45 -22.55 -0.26
N LYS A 333 25.34 -23.25 0.88
CA LYS A 333 25.18 -22.57 2.16
C LYS A 333 26.31 -21.58 2.45
N GLN A 334 25.94 -20.37 2.86
CA GLN A 334 26.84 -19.37 3.39
C GLN A 334 26.38 -19.01 4.81
N LYS A 335 27.32 -18.99 5.76
CA LYS A 335 27.04 -18.65 7.17
C LYS A 335 27.50 -17.22 7.43
N ILE A 336 26.56 -16.37 7.88
CA ILE A 336 26.79 -14.98 8.27
C ILE A 336 26.24 -14.81 9.69
N GLY A 337 27.14 -14.67 10.67
CA GLY A 337 26.77 -14.60 12.07
C GLY A 337 25.96 -15.84 12.50
N ASN A 338 24.74 -15.60 13.00
CA ASN A 338 23.83 -16.66 13.44
C ASN A 338 22.95 -17.23 12.31
N VAL A 339 23.11 -16.76 11.08
CA VAL A 339 22.22 -17.10 9.95
C VAL A 339 23.00 -17.86 8.89
N THR A 340 22.41 -18.95 8.39
CA THR A 340 22.89 -19.73 7.25
C THR A 340 21.87 -19.58 6.13
N VAL A 341 22.34 -19.18 4.96
CA VAL A 341 21.50 -18.93 3.77
C VAL A 341 21.98 -19.82 2.63
N ALA A 342 21.05 -20.46 1.92
CA ALA A 342 21.28 -21.16 0.67
C ALA A 342 20.21 -20.74 -0.36
N ILE A 343 20.51 -20.80 -1.65
CA ILE A 343 19.59 -20.32 -2.70
C ILE A 343 19.42 -21.38 -3.77
N ALA A 344 18.17 -21.66 -4.14
CA ALA A 344 17.79 -22.48 -5.28
C ALA A 344 16.90 -21.69 -6.24
N VAL A 345 16.88 -22.08 -7.53
CA VAL A 345 15.99 -21.49 -8.53
C VAL A 345 14.79 -22.42 -8.72
N GLN A 346 13.59 -21.89 -8.51
CA GLN A 346 12.37 -22.59 -8.86
C GLN A 346 12.14 -22.53 -10.36
N LYS A 347 11.98 -23.69 -11.00
CA LYS A 347 11.51 -23.74 -12.40
C LYS A 347 10.05 -23.32 -12.44
N ARG A 348 9.68 -22.49 -13.41
CA ARG A 348 8.26 -22.19 -13.65
C ARG A 348 7.51 -23.46 -13.99
N LYS A 349 6.34 -23.65 -13.36
CA LYS A 349 5.28 -24.49 -13.93
C LYS A 349 4.54 -23.65 -14.97
N SER A 350 4.13 -24.24 -16.08
CA SER A 350 3.33 -23.57 -17.11
C SER A 350 2.05 -22.96 -16.53
N ALA A 351 1.57 -21.86 -17.12
CA ALA A 351 0.40 -21.11 -16.66
C ALA A 351 -0.90 -21.94 -16.55
N GLU A 352 -0.96 -23.09 -17.21
CA GLU A 352 -2.09 -24.03 -17.16
C GLU A 352 -2.13 -24.86 -15.85
N ALA A 353 -0.97 -25.14 -15.23
CA ALA A 353 -0.89 -25.91 -13.99
C ALA A 353 -1.19 -25.07 -12.73
N GLN A 354 -1.08 -23.73 -12.80
CA GLN A 354 -1.36 -22.84 -11.67
C GLN A 354 -2.86 -22.67 -11.35
N LYS A 355 -3.76 -23.07 -12.25
CA LYS A 355 -5.21 -23.12 -11.95
C LYS A 355 -5.61 -24.30 -11.05
N ALA A 356 -4.76 -25.32 -10.90
CA ALA A 356 -5.09 -26.55 -10.16
C ALA A 356 -4.61 -26.55 -8.70
N ASP A 357 -3.62 -25.72 -8.34
CA ASP A 357 -3.03 -25.68 -6.97
C ASP A 357 -3.68 -24.59 -6.07
N ASN A 358 -4.70 -23.88 -6.55
CA ASN A 358 -5.57 -23.05 -5.70
C ASN A 358 -6.87 -23.83 -5.40
N PRO A 359 -7.19 -24.16 -4.14
CA PRO A 359 -8.45 -24.81 -3.84
C PRO A 359 -9.60 -23.87 -4.22
N PRO A 360 -10.65 -24.35 -4.92
CA PRO A 360 -11.88 -23.60 -5.08
C PRO A 360 -12.46 -23.31 -3.69
N LEU A 361 -12.87 -22.06 -3.48
CA LEU A 361 -13.58 -21.65 -2.28
C LEU A 361 -14.79 -22.58 -2.06
N PRO A 362 -15.04 -23.06 -0.84
CA PRO A 362 -16.14 -23.98 -0.57
C PRO A 362 -17.49 -23.30 -0.88
N PRO A 363 -18.50 -24.06 -1.34
CA PRO A 363 -19.85 -23.53 -1.52
C PRO A 363 -20.44 -23.17 -0.16
N PHE A 364 -20.92 -21.93 -0.01
CA PHE A 364 -21.61 -21.49 1.20
C PHE A 364 -22.97 -22.22 1.30
N SER A 365 -23.11 -23.00 2.36
CA SER A 365 -24.39 -23.52 2.84
C SER A 365 -25.30 -22.37 3.25
N LYS A 366 -26.52 -22.34 2.72
CA LYS A 366 -27.60 -21.45 3.16
C LYS A 366 -27.90 -21.70 4.65
N GLY A 367 -27.67 -20.68 5.49
CA GLY A 367 -28.02 -20.65 6.90
C GLY A 367 -28.80 -19.37 7.21
N GLY A 368 -29.96 -19.52 7.85
CA GLY A 368 -31.01 -18.52 8.00
C GLY A 368 -30.69 -17.28 8.86
N LEU A 369 -31.66 -16.37 8.77
CA LEU A 369 -31.79 -15.03 9.35
C LEU A 369 -31.44 -14.90 10.85
N GLY A 370 -31.04 -13.68 11.24
CA GLY A 370 -31.19 -13.18 12.62
C GLY A 370 -30.49 -11.84 12.80
N GLY A 371 -31.26 -10.75 12.81
CA GLY A 371 -30.75 -9.38 12.82
C GLY A 371 -30.08 -8.92 14.12
N PHE A 372 -29.13 -8.01 13.97
CA PHE A 372 -28.93 -6.80 14.78
C PHE A 372 -27.83 -5.97 14.09
N VAL A 373 -28.20 -4.87 13.42
CA VAL A 373 -27.24 -3.87 12.94
C VAL A 373 -27.27 -2.73 13.96
N PRO A 374 -26.22 -2.52 14.77
CA PRO A 374 -26.12 -1.29 15.53
C PRO A 374 -25.87 -0.16 14.53
N LYS A 375 -26.77 0.83 14.48
CA LYS A 375 -26.49 2.13 13.85
C LYS A 375 -25.26 2.73 14.56
N LEU A 376 -24.08 2.63 13.96
CA LEU A 376 -22.96 3.48 14.37
C LEU A 376 -23.22 4.90 13.85
N GLN A 377 -23.55 5.81 14.76
CA GLN A 377 -23.51 7.24 14.50
C GLN A 377 -22.07 7.62 14.12
N THR A 378 -21.90 8.31 12.99
CA THR A 378 -20.63 8.88 12.60
C THR A 378 -20.25 10.01 13.56
N PRO A 379 -18.97 10.20 13.86
CA PRO A 379 -18.55 11.27 14.75
C PRO A 379 -18.61 12.65 14.08
N ASN A 380 -19.01 13.66 14.86
CA ASN A 380 -19.06 15.06 14.42
C ASN A 380 -17.72 15.83 14.53
N SER A 381 -16.63 15.20 14.99
CA SER A 381 -15.36 15.87 15.31
C SER A 381 -14.24 15.63 14.29
N LYS A 382 -13.49 16.69 13.91
CA LYS A 382 -12.35 16.63 12.97
C LYS A 382 -11.12 17.37 13.50
N LEU A 383 -9.94 16.80 13.27
CA LEU A 383 -8.65 17.41 13.60
C LEU A 383 -7.76 17.45 12.34
N TYR A 384 -7.49 18.65 11.84
CA TYR A 384 -6.52 18.89 10.77
C TYR A 384 -5.16 19.23 11.38
N ILE A 385 -4.09 18.65 10.83
CA ILE A 385 -2.70 19.03 11.13
C ILE A 385 -2.15 19.70 9.88
N VAL A 386 -2.01 21.01 9.90
CA VAL A 386 -1.88 21.84 8.69
C VAL A 386 -0.49 22.43 8.56
N GLY A 387 0.16 22.16 7.43
CA GLY A 387 1.41 22.81 7.03
C GLY A 387 1.16 24.11 6.29
N THR A 388 1.62 25.24 6.84
CA THR A 388 1.55 26.55 6.18
C THR A 388 2.76 26.86 5.31
N GLY A 389 3.68 25.91 5.14
CA GLY A 389 4.87 26.14 4.34
C GLY A 389 5.80 27.21 4.93
N PRO A 390 6.57 27.96 4.13
CA PRO A 390 7.56 28.92 4.60
C PRO A 390 6.99 30.21 5.21
N GLY A 391 5.67 30.42 5.19
CA GLY A 391 5.01 31.55 5.86
C GLY A 391 4.36 32.59 4.95
N GLY A 392 4.65 32.60 3.64
CA GLY A 392 3.92 33.43 2.68
C GLY A 392 2.59 32.79 2.26
N ILE A 393 1.52 33.59 2.15
CA ILE A 393 0.17 33.12 1.80
C ILE A 393 0.13 32.37 0.46
N GLU A 394 0.99 32.78 -0.48
CA GLU A 394 1.17 32.19 -1.80
C GLU A 394 1.81 30.79 -1.76
N TYR A 395 2.51 30.47 -0.67
CA TYR A 395 3.12 29.17 -0.44
C TYR A 395 2.24 28.22 0.39
N ILE A 396 1.11 28.72 0.91
CA ILE A 396 0.11 27.89 1.58
C ILE A 396 -0.72 27.18 0.51
N THR A 397 -0.75 25.85 0.55
CA THR A 397 -1.50 25.07 -0.44
C THR A 397 -3.01 25.37 -0.34
N PRO A 398 -3.76 25.32 -1.44
CA PRO A 398 -5.21 25.55 -1.41
C PRO A 398 -5.95 24.64 -0.41
N ARG A 399 -5.49 23.39 -0.23
CA ARG A 399 -6.04 22.45 0.75
C ARG A 399 -5.79 22.90 2.20
N ALA A 400 -4.60 23.44 2.50
CA ALA A 400 -4.29 24.01 3.81
C ALA A 400 -5.16 25.24 4.10
N GLN A 401 -5.32 26.14 3.13
CA GLN A 401 -6.20 27.29 3.27
C GLN A 401 -7.67 26.88 3.50
N GLU A 402 -8.18 25.91 2.75
CA GLU A 402 -9.54 25.37 2.91
C GLU A 402 -9.75 24.76 4.30
N ALA A 403 -8.80 23.98 4.80
CA ALA A 403 -8.90 23.37 6.13
C ALA A 403 -8.90 24.41 7.25
N ILE A 404 -8.03 25.42 7.16
CA ILE A 404 -8.02 26.54 8.10
C ILE A 404 -9.38 27.25 8.06
N LYS A 405 -9.85 27.65 6.87
CA LYS A 405 -11.15 28.31 6.67
C LYS A 405 -12.34 27.48 7.17
N GLY A 406 -12.29 26.16 7.04
CA GLY A 406 -13.33 25.24 7.48
C GLY A 406 -13.24 24.78 8.94
N SER A 407 -12.29 25.31 9.72
CA SER A 407 -12.14 24.97 11.14
C SER A 407 -12.83 25.98 12.06
N ASP A 408 -13.36 25.48 13.16
CA ASP A 408 -13.98 26.27 14.23
C ASP A 408 -12.90 26.88 15.13
N VAL A 409 -11.87 26.09 15.45
CA VAL A 409 -10.74 26.50 16.30
C VAL A 409 -9.41 26.31 15.58
N ILE A 410 -8.55 27.30 15.69
CA ILE A 410 -7.17 27.26 15.21
C ILE A 410 -6.24 27.17 16.42
N VAL A 411 -5.39 26.15 16.44
CA VAL A 411 -4.39 25.96 17.49
C VAL A 411 -3.01 26.08 16.87
N GLY A 412 -2.13 26.93 17.41
CA GLY A 412 -0.83 27.16 16.79
C GLY A 412 0.18 27.82 17.70
N TYR A 413 1.40 27.97 17.19
CA TYR A 413 2.41 28.83 17.79
C TYR A 413 2.18 30.26 17.30
N GLY A 414 2.26 31.25 18.20
CA GLY A 414 1.98 32.65 17.88
C GLY A 414 2.60 33.10 16.57
N THR A 415 3.90 32.84 16.36
CA THR A 415 4.60 33.26 15.14
C THR A 415 4.07 32.63 13.86
N TYR A 416 3.43 31.45 13.92
CA TYR A 416 2.79 30.84 12.74
C TYR A 416 1.39 31.40 12.51
N LEU A 417 0.69 31.76 13.59
CA LEU A 417 -0.64 32.36 13.54
C LEU A 417 -0.58 33.80 13.01
N ASP A 418 0.45 34.55 13.41
CA ASP A 418 0.72 35.92 12.97
C ASP A 418 1.00 36.02 11.45
N LEU A 419 1.34 34.90 10.80
CA LEU A 419 1.57 34.83 9.34
C LEU A 419 0.29 34.57 8.53
N ILE A 420 -0.82 34.20 9.18
CA ILE A 420 -2.09 33.87 8.52
C ILE A 420 -3.30 34.64 9.08
N PRO A 421 -3.18 35.93 9.45
CA PRO A 421 -4.25 36.66 10.15
C PRO A 421 -5.56 36.66 9.35
N ASP A 422 -5.47 36.83 8.03
CA ASP A 422 -6.64 36.86 7.14
C ASP A 422 -7.39 35.53 7.07
N LEU A 423 -6.71 34.40 7.32
CA LEU A 423 -7.32 33.07 7.30
C LEU A 423 -8.00 32.72 8.63
N ILE A 424 -7.64 33.40 9.73
CA ILE A 424 -8.05 33.03 11.09
C ILE A 424 -8.88 34.10 11.81
N LYS A 425 -9.08 35.28 11.20
CA LYS A 425 -9.75 36.45 11.80
C LYS A 425 -11.12 36.17 12.45
N ASP A 426 -11.90 35.25 11.91
CA ASP A 426 -13.27 34.96 12.36
C ASP A 426 -13.35 33.65 13.19
N LYS A 427 -12.23 33.22 13.79
CA LYS A 427 -12.10 31.90 14.42
C LYS A 427 -11.66 32.00 15.87
N GLU A 428 -12.02 31.00 16.66
CA GLU A 428 -11.43 30.83 17.99
C GLU A 428 -9.95 30.46 17.81
N VAL A 429 -9.04 31.20 18.44
CA VAL A 429 -7.60 30.98 18.31
C VAL A 429 -7.01 30.60 19.67
N VAL A 430 -6.35 29.44 19.73
CA VAL A 430 -5.58 29.00 20.89
C VAL A 430 -4.10 29.05 20.53
N SER A 431 -3.43 30.06 21.08
CA SER A 431 -2.00 30.25 20.94
C SER A 431 -1.28 29.75 22.19
N THR A 432 -0.17 29.03 22.00
CA THR A 432 0.76 28.70 23.11
C THR A 432 2.17 29.17 22.78
N GLY A 433 2.98 29.41 23.80
CA GLY A 433 4.35 29.92 23.65
C GLY A 433 5.34 28.92 23.05
N MET A 434 6.59 29.35 22.94
CA MET A 434 7.71 28.50 22.54
C MET A 434 7.90 27.39 23.59
N THR A 435 8.32 26.21 23.17
CA THR A 435 8.53 25.02 24.01
C THR A 435 7.28 24.33 24.58
N GLN A 436 6.09 24.67 24.11
CA GLN A 436 4.82 24.07 24.58
C GLN A 436 4.14 23.20 23.51
N GLU A 437 4.93 22.51 22.67
CA GLU A 437 4.43 21.70 21.56
C GLU A 437 3.51 20.57 22.04
N VAL A 438 3.85 19.94 23.16
CA VAL A 438 3.06 18.86 23.78
C VAL A 438 1.71 19.39 24.24
N ASP A 439 1.70 20.53 24.94
CA ASP A 439 0.47 21.13 25.45
C ASP A 439 -0.42 21.65 24.33
N ARG A 440 0.19 22.22 23.28
CA ARG A 440 -0.49 22.63 22.05
C ARG A 440 -1.21 21.46 21.38
N CYS A 441 -0.53 20.34 21.22
CA CYS A 441 -1.12 19.14 20.62
C CYS A 441 -2.21 18.53 21.52
N LYS A 442 -1.99 18.48 22.85
CA LYS A 442 -2.99 18.01 23.80
C LYS A 442 -4.25 18.85 23.75
N LYS A 443 -4.11 20.18 23.76
CA LYS A 443 -5.25 21.09 23.73
C LYS A 443 -6.05 20.98 22.44
N ALA A 444 -5.36 20.81 21.31
CA ALA A 444 -6.03 20.58 20.03
C ALA A 444 -6.81 19.27 19.98
N VAL A 445 -6.23 18.20 20.53
CA VAL A 445 -6.92 16.90 20.64
C VAL A 445 -8.13 17.00 21.56
N GLU A 446 -8.01 17.67 22.71
CA GLU A 446 -9.11 17.90 23.65
C GLU A 446 -10.28 18.65 22.98
N LEU A 447 -10.00 19.80 22.35
CA LEU A 447 -11.02 20.60 21.66
C LEU A 447 -11.67 19.84 20.50
N ALA A 448 -10.90 19.01 19.80
CA ALA A 448 -11.46 18.18 18.74
C ALA A 448 -12.34 17.06 19.33
N MET A 449 -11.94 16.47 20.46
CA MET A 449 -12.75 15.50 21.20
C MET A 449 -14.05 16.10 21.77
N GLU A 450 -14.07 17.40 22.07
CA GLU A 450 -15.29 18.14 22.45
C GLU A 450 -16.28 18.34 21.28
N GLY A 451 -15.93 17.90 20.07
CA GLY A 451 -16.81 17.98 18.90
C GLY A 451 -16.45 19.10 17.92
N LYS A 452 -15.45 19.93 18.22
CA LYS A 452 -15.05 21.04 17.34
C LYS A 452 -14.23 20.54 16.15
N THR A 453 -14.29 21.27 15.03
CA THR A 453 -13.34 21.12 13.93
C THR A 453 -12.10 21.96 14.23
N VAL A 454 -10.97 21.31 14.46
CA VAL A 454 -9.75 21.97 14.92
C VAL A 454 -8.64 21.89 13.86
N SER A 455 -7.95 23.00 13.59
CA SER A 455 -6.71 23.01 12.79
C SER A 455 -5.51 23.31 13.67
N VAL A 456 -4.56 22.37 13.73
CA VAL A 456 -3.24 22.57 14.35
C VAL A 456 -2.26 23.06 13.31
N ILE A 457 -1.75 24.27 13.48
CA ILE A 457 -0.88 24.94 12.53
C ILE A 457 0.58 24.60 12.81
N SER A 458 1.28 24.15 11.77
CA SER A 458 2.72 23.95 11.73
C SER A 458 3.33 24.75 10.58
N GLY A 459 4.45 25.43 10.84
CA GLY A 459 5.29 25.95 9.76
C GLY A 459 5.89 24.80 8.94
N GLY A 460 6.11 25.03 7.65
CA GLY A 460 6.63 24.02 6.74
C GLY A 460 5.65 22.87 6.51
N ASP A 461 6.13 21.65 6.73
CA ASP A 461 5.33 20.43 6.64
C ASP A 461 5.12 19.81 8.04
N PRO A 462 3.90 19.42 8.44
CA PRO A 462 3.65 18.89 9.78
C PRO A 462 4.35 17.56 10.08
N GLY A 463 4.74 16.82 9.04
CA GLY A 463 5.47 15.57 9.13
C GLY A 463 6.99 15.71 9.28
N ILE A 464 7.54 16.93 9.14
CA ILE A 464 8.98 17.19 9.22
C ILE A 464 9.28 18.04 10.46
N TYR A 465 9.73 17.39 11.54
CA TYR A 465 10.07 18.00 12.84
C TYR A 465 8.96 18.88 13.45
N ALA A 466 7.70 18.55 13.16
CA ALA A 466 6.54 19.35 13.54
C ALA A 466 5.47 18.51 14.25
N MET A 467 4.23 18.99 14.26
CA MET A 467 3.21 18.54 15.22
C MET A 467 2.57 17.18 14.88
N ALA A 468 2.73 16.65 13.66
CA ALA A 468 2.00 15.43 13.27
C ALA A 468 2.39 14.22 14.14
N GLY A 469 3.69 14.00 14.35
CA GLY A 469 4.17 12.88 15.18
C GLY A 469 3.61 12.95 16.61
N LEU A 470 3.67 14.14 17.21
CA LEU A 470 3.23 14.38 18.58
C LEU A 470 1.72 14.23 18.76
N VAL A 471 0.91 14.71 17.80
CA VAL A 471 -0.54 14.49 17.80
C VAL A 471 -0.86 12.99 17.75
N PHE A 472 -0.21 12.22 16.89
CA PHE A 472 -0.43 10.77 16.83
C PHE A 472 0.01 10.03 18.10
N GLU A 473 1.08 10.48 18.76
CA GLU A 473 1.50 9.94 20.06
C GLU A 473 0.46 10.19 21.16
N ILE A 474 -0.07 11.41 21.24
CA ILE A 474 -1.11 11.78 22.21
C ILE A 474 -2.38 10.96 21.96
N LEU A 475 -2.83 10.86 20.71
CA LEU A 475 -4.02 10.07 20.37
C LEU A 475 -3.87 8.59 20.73
N ARG A 476 -2.68 8.02 20.52
CA ARG A 476 -2.38 6.63 20.94
C ARG A 476 -2.44 6.47 22.45
N ALA A 477 -1.94 7.45 23.21
CA ALA A 477 -2.00 7.42 24.67
C ALA A 477 -3.46 7.50 25.17
N GLU A 478 -4.29 8.35 24.56
CA GLU A 478 -5.72 8.47 24.91
C GLU A 478 -6.53 7.20 24.54
N GLU A 479 -6.20 6.54 23.43
CA GLU A 479 -6.76 5.23 23.11
C GLU A 479 -6.41 4.15 24.13
N GLN A 480 -5.18 4.15 24.65
CA GLN A 480 -4.74 3.20 25.67
C GLN A 480 -5.46 3.43 26.99
N LYS A 481 -5.59 4.69 27.44
CA LYS A 481 -6.38 5.05 28.64
C LYS A 481 -7.84 4.61 28.51
N SER A 482 -8.45 4.83 27.34
CA SER A 482 -9.83 4.44 27.05
C SER A 482 -10.05 2.92 27.05
N LYS A 483 -9.02 2.13 26.71
CA LYS A 483 -9.07 0.65 26.80
C LYS A 483 -8.91 0.17 28.23
N ILE A 484 -8.00 0.77 28.99
CA ILE A 484 -7.77 0.44 30.41
C ILE A 484 -9.01 0.77 31.25
N ALA A 485 -9.68 1.91 31.01
CA ALA A 485 -10.90 2.29 31.73
C ALA A 485 -12.11 1.37 31.44
N LYS A 486 -12.10 0.62 30.33
CA LYS A 486 -13.12 -0.39 29.99
C LYS A 486 -12.84 -1.76 30.61
N GLU A 487 -11.63 -1.99 31.12
CA GLU A 487 -11.20 -3.27 31.70
C GLU A 487 -11.20 -3.26 33.24
N THR A 488 -11.49 -2.12 33.89
CA THR A 488 -11.69 -2.04 35.34
C THR A 488 -13.13 -2.44 35.70
N PRO A 489 -13.37 -3.39 36.64
CA PRO A 489 -14.73 -3.76 37.04
C PRO A 489 -15.40 -2.60 37.80
N PRO A 490 -16.71 -2.35 37.61
CA PRO A 490 -17.43 -1.42 38.46
C PRO A 490 -17.43 -1.95 39.89
N CYS A 491 -17.10 -1.07 40.83
CA CYS A 491 -17.03 -1.33 42.26
C CYS A 491 -18.32 -2.00 42.78
N SER A 492 -18.14 -3.04 43.57
CA SER A 492 -19.20 -3.83 44.19
C SER A 492 -19.72 -3.15 45.46
N SER A 493 -20.76 -2.32 45.32
CA SER A 493 -21.64 -1.97 46.44
C SER A 493 -23.06 -1.68 45.97
N PRO A 494 -24.11 -2.27 46.60
CA PRO A 494 -25.49 -1.99 46.25
C PRO A 494 -25.95 -0.70 46.96
N CYS A 495 -26.00 0.42 46.25
CA CYS A 495 -26.64 1.63 46.74
C CYS A 495 -28.06 1.70 46.18
N GLN A 496 -29.04 1.44 47.06
CA GLN A 496 -30.46 1.66 46.84
C GLN A 496 -30.77 3.16 46.82
N GLY A 497 -31.74 3.56 46.00
CA GLY A 497 -32.34 4.90 46.04
C GLY A 497 -33.06 5.26 44.73
N GLU A 498 -34.38 5.14 44.72
CA GLU A 498 -35.25 5.74 43.70
C GLU A 498 -35.22 7.27 43.81
N ASP A 499 -35.24 7.99 42.68
CA ASP A 499 -36.11 9.18 42.55
C ASP A 499 -36.49 9.45 41.10
N ARG A 500 -37.75 9.90 40.92
CA ARG A 500 -38.42 10.25 39.67
C ARG A 500 -38.28 11.75 39.41
N ARG A 501 -37.95 12.09 38.16
CA ARG A 501 -37.94 13.45 37.56
C ARG A 501 -36.74 14.33 37.93
N GLY A 502 -35.81 14.48 36.98
CA GLY A 502 -34.79 15.53 37.02
C GLY A 502 -33.58 15.19 36.15
N HIS A 503 -33.24 16.10 35.23
CA HIS A 503 -32.13 15.99 34.29
C HIS A 503 -30.80 15.60 34.94
N ALA A 504 -30.22 14.48 34.50
CA ALA A 504 -28.79 14.20 34.64
C ALA A 504 -28.28 13.66 33.30
N SER A 505 -27.67 14.54 32.52
CA SER A 505 -26.84 14.18 31.35
C SER A 505 -25.61 13.43 31.86
N ALA A 506 -25.74 12.13 32.08
CA ALA A 506 -24.60 11.25 32.28
C ALA A 506 -23.86 11.12 30.94
N LEU A 507 -22.80 11.94 30.80
CA LEU A 507 -21.82 11.89 29.72
C LEU A 507 -21.40 10.44 29.47
N LEU A 508 -21.80 9.92 28.30
CA LEU A 508 -21.40 8.59 27.85
C LEU A 508 -19.86 8.51 27.74
N PRO A 509 -19.24 7.38 28.13
CA PRO A 509 -17.78 7.27 28.16
C PRO A 509 -17.19 7.18 26.75
N PHE A 510 -16.41 8.20 26.41
CA PHE A 510 -15.21 8.23 25.55
C PHE A 510 -15.05 7.14 24.47
N CYS A 511 -14.97 7.58 23.22
CA CYS A 511 -14.45 6.77 22.13
C CYS A 511 -13.50 7.57 21.20
N PRO A 512 -12.17 7.44 21.36
CA PRO A 512 -11.20 8.04 20.43
C PRO A 512 -11.33 7.54 18.98
N SER A 513 -12.01 6.40 18.76
CA SER A 513 -12.37 5.90 17.42
C SER A 513 -13.34 6.82 16.67
N ALA A 514 -13.77 7.91 17.31
CA ALA A 514 -14.65 8.90 16.75
C ALA A 514 -13.90 10.14 16.17
N LEU A 515 -12.61 10.32 16.40
CA LEU A 515 -11.93 11.53 15.88
C LEU A 515 -11.38 11.30 14.46
N SER A 516 -11.85 12.07 13.47
CA SER A 516 -11.26 12.07 12.11
C SER A 516 -10.02 12.96 12.07
N VAL A 517 -8.84 12.39 11.84
CA VAL A 517 -7.57 13.13 11.77
C VAL A 517 -7.04 13.16 10.33
N GLU A 518 -6.65 14.34 9.84
CA GLU A 518 -6.07 14.52 8.51
C GLU A 518 -4.81 15.39 8.59
N VAL A 519 -3.70 14.91 8.01
CA VAL A 519 -2.45 15.68 7.86
C VAL A 519 -2.45 16.35 6.49
N ILE A 520 -2.28 17.66 6.47
CA ILE A 520 -2.27 18.46 5.25
C ILE A 520 -0.84 18.96 5.02
N PRO A 521 -0.19 18.53 3.93
CA PRO A 521 1.22 18.83 3.70
C PRO A 521 1.44 20.30 3.36
N GLY A 522 2.66 20.75 3.62
CA GLY A 522 3.13 22.09 3.28
C GLY A 522 4.55 22.08 2.73
N ILE A 523 4.99 23.18 2.13
CA ILE A 523 6.35 23.29 1.60
C ILE A 523 7.33 23.35 2.78
N SER A 524 8.05 22.26 3.03
CA SER A 524 9.03 22.19 4.11
C SER A 524 10.19 23.19 3.94
N ALA A 525 10.85 23.54 5.05
CA ALA A 525 11.95 24.50 5.05
C ALA A 525 13.09 24.09 4.09
N LEU A 526 13.42 22.80 4.01
CA LEU A 526 14.45 22.29 3.10
C LEU A 526 14.12 22.60 1.63
N ASN A 527 12.87 22.43 1.20
CA ASN A 527 12.47 22.72 -0.18
C ASN A 527 12.41 24.23 -0.44
N ALA A 528 11.91 25.01 0.52
CA ALA A 528 11.87 26.47 0.41
C ALA A 528 13.29 27.07 0.32
N CYS A 529 14.22 26.62 1.15
CA CYS A 529 15.63 27.04 1.10
C CYS A 529 16.30 26.58 -0.20
N ALA A 530 16.06 25.35 -0.64
CA ALA A 530 16.62 24.84 -1.89
C ALA A 530 16.22 25.68 -3.10
N ALA A 531 14.95 26.08 -3.19
CA ALA A 531 14.45 26.94 -4.26
C ALA A 531 15.16 28.31 -4.31
N ARG A 532 15.63 28.83 -3.17
CA ARG A 532 16.41 30.07 -3.12
C ARG A 532 17.88 29.90 -3.45
N LEU A 533 18.42 28.69 -3.26
CA LEU A 533 19.82 28.35 -3.48
C LEU A 533 20.08 27.71 -4.86
N GLY A 534 19.03 27.32 -5.58
CA GLY A 534 19.10 26.61 -6.86
C GLY A 534 18.74 25.13 -6.69
N ALA A 535 19.72 24.24 -6.68
CA ALA A 535 19.49 22.79 -6.62
C ALA A 535 20.35 22.05 -5.58
N PRO A 536 20.50 22.53 -4.32
CA PRO A 536 21.37 21.89 -3.33
C PRO A 536 20.87 20.50 -2.87
N LEU A 537 19.61 20.17 -3.13
CA LEU A 537 18.97 18.90 -2.76
C LEU A 537 18.75 17.97 -3.98
N MET A 538 19.47 18.19 -5.08
CA MET A 538 19.28 17.43 -6.32
C MET A 538 19.65 15.95 -6.20
N HIS A 539 20.61 15.64 -5.33
CA HIS A 539 21.09 14.29 -5.05
C HIS A 539 20.56 13.78 -3.70
N ASP A 540 21.07 12.63 -3.27
CA ASP A 540 20.75 12.07 -1.96
C ASP A 540 21.08 13.09 -0.87
N PHE A 541 20.16 13.28 0.06
CA PHE A 541 20.32 14.18 1.20
C PHE A 541 19.74 13.55 2.45
N ALA A 542 20.32 13.89 3.60
CA ALA A 542 19.75 13.61 4.90
C ALA A 542 19.19 14.91 5.49
N SER A 543 18.04 14.82 6.14
CA SER A 543 17.55 15.88 7.01
C SER A 543 17.77 15.42 8.44
N ILE A 544 18.40 16.27 9.27
CA ILE A 544 18.64 15.99 10.68
C ILE A 544 18.26 17.24 11.48
N SER A 545 17.38 17.08 12.47
CA SER A 545 17.15 18.12 13.48
C SER A 545 18.27 18.09 14.51
N LEU A 546 18.83 19.27 14.80
CA LEU A 546 19.84 19.46 15.83
C LEU A 546 19.23 19.78 17.21
N SER A 547 17.90 19.71 17.35
CA SER A 547 17.25 19.91 18.64
C SER A 547 17.42 18.67 19.53
N ASP A 548 18.15 18.85 20.62
CA ASP A 548 18.43 17.82 21.63
C ASP A 548 17.35 17.72 22.72
N ARG A 549 16.35 18.59 22.67
CA ARG A 549 15.31 18.72 23.71
C ARG A 549 14.52 17.44 23.96
N LEU A 550 14.16 16.72 22.90
CA LEU A 550 13.45 15.42 22.99
C LEU A 550 14.28 14.26 22.42
N THR A 551 15.51 14.53 21.96
CA THR A 551 16.39 13.53 21.35
C THR A 551 17.78 13.68 21.97
N PRO A 552 18.31 12.69 22.71
CA PRO A 552 19.63 12.81 23.31
C PRO A 552 20.71 13.14 22.28
N TRP A 553 21.64 14.04 22.63
CA TRP A 553 22.69 14.51 21.73
C TRP A 553 23.50 13.37 21.08
N GLY A 554 23.86 12.33 21.84
CA GLY A 554 24.58 11.17 21.28
C GLY A 554 23.79 10.37 20.23
N VAL A 555 22.46 10.52 20.14
CA VAL A 555 21.65 9.99 19.02
C VAL A 555 21.75 10.90 17.80
N ILE A 556 21.81 12.22 17.99
CA ILE A 556 21.98 13.21 16.93
C ILE A 556 23.36 13.05 16.29
N GLU A 557 24.43 12.91 17.08
CA GLU A 557 25.79 12.66 16.59
C GLU A 557 25.84 11.41 15.71
N LYS A 558 25.28 10.29 16.17
CA LYS A 558 25.20 9.05 15.36
C LYS A 558 24.43 9.22 14.05
N ARG A 559 23.45 10.12 14.01
CA ARG A 559 22.72 10.43 12.76
C ARG A 559 23.58 11.26 11.83
N LEU A 560 24.34 12.21 12.36
CA LEU A 560 25.28 13.03 11.58
C LEU A 560 26.43 12.19 11.02
N GLU A 561 26.99 11.26 11.79
CA GLU A 561 28.04 10.35 11.31
C GLU A 561 27.55 9.36 10.24
N ALA A 562 26.27 9.01 10.27
CA ALA A 562 25.67 8.05 9.34
C ALA A 562 25.14 8.69 8.04
N ALA A 563 24.95 10.01 8.04
CA ALA A 563 24.51 10.81 6.90
C ALA A 563 25.72 11.23 6.07
#